data_AF-A0A8D9MEG3-F1
#
_entry.id   AF-A0A8D9MEG3-F1
#
_cell.length_a   1.000
_cell.length_b   1.000
_cell.length_c   1.000
_cell.angle_alpha   90.00
_cell.angle_beta   90.00
_cell.angle_gamma   90.00
#
_symmetry.space_group_name_H-M   'P 1'
#
loop_
_entity.id
_entity.type
_entity.pdbx_description
1 polymer ?
#
loop_
_entity_poly.entity_id
_entity_poly.type
_entity_poly.pdbx_seq_one_letter_code
_entity_poly.pdbx_strand_id
1 'polypeptide(L)' 'VFANKQDLPNAMNAAEITDKLGLHSLRQRHWYIQSTCATSGEGLYEGLDWLSNNIANKV' A
#
# COMPACT_ATOMS: atom_id res chain seq x y z
N VAL A 1 1.35 -1.16 2.94
CA VAL A 1 2.50 -0.62 2.17
C VAL A 1 1.97 0.52 1.31
N PHE A 2 2.57 1.70 1.39
CA PHE A 2 2.23 2.78 0.47
C PHE A 2 3.23 2.81 -0.68
N ALA A 3 2.74 2.56 -1.90
CA ALA A 3 3.49 2.72 -3.13
C ALA A 3 3.49 4.20 -3.50
N ASN A 4 4.34 4.96 -2.82
CA ASN A 4 4.34 6.43 -2.88
C ASN A 4 5.06 6.99 -4.12
N LYS A 5 4.79 8.27 -4.41
CA LYS A 5 5.32 9.06 -5.52
C LYS A 5 4.82 8.63 -6.89
N GLN A 6 3.57 8.20 -6.98
CA GLN A 6 2.95 7.78 -8.25
C GLN A 6 2.76 8.92 -9.25
N ASP A 7 3.02 10.16 -8.84
CA ASP A 7 3.11 11.35 -9.69
C ASP A 7 4.37 11.39 -10.57
N LEU A 8 5.39 10.59 -10.26
CA LEU A 8 6.64 10.57 -11.03
C LEU A 8 6.52 9.68 -12.29
N PRO A 9 7.09 10.09 -13.44
CA PRO A 9 6.93 9.38 -14.72
C PRO A 9 7.53 7.97 -14.74
N ASN A 10 8.46 7.66 -13.83
CA ASN A 10 9.13 6.36 -13.72
C ASN A 10 8.76 5.64 -12.41
N ALA A 11 7.65 6.03 -11.76
CA ALA A 11 7.18 5.35 -10.57
C ALA A 11 6.76 3.92 -10.93
N MET A 12 7.27 2.94 -10.17
CA MET A 12 6.77 1.57 -10.28
C MET A 12 5.34 1.53 -9.78
N ASN A 13 4.49 0.78 -10.48
CA ASN A 13 3.11 0.59 -10.05
C ASN A 13 3.04 -0.39 -8.88
N ALA A 14 1.87 -0.50 -8.25
CA ALA A 14 1.67 -1.36 -7.09
C ALA A 14 1.98 -2.85 -7.36
N ALA A 15 1.70 -3.36 -8.56
CA ALA A 15 1.99 -4.76 -8.89
C ALA A 15 3.50 -5.02 -8.93
N GLU A 16 4.26 -4.16 -9.63
CA GLU A 16 5.73 -4.25 -9.70
C GLU A 16 6.38 -4.15 -8.31
N ILE A 17 5.86 -3.27 -7.45
CA ILE A 17 6.34 -3.14 -6.07
C ILE A 17 6.00 -4.38 -5.24
N THR A 18 4.81 -4.96 -5.44
CA THR A 18 4.37 -6.18 -4.75
C THR A 18 5.33 -7.34 -5.06
N ASP A 19 5.71 -7.49 -6.32
CA ASP A 19 6.65 -8.52 -6.76
C ASP A 19 8.05 -8.27 -6.20
N LYS A 20 8.59 -7.05 -6.34
CA LYS A 20 9.95 -6.72 -5.88
C LYS A 20 10.14 -6.79 -4.36
N LEU A 21 9.09 -6.47 -3.61
CA LEU A 21 9.10 -6.61 -2.15
C LEU A 21 8.73 -8.02 -1.69
N GLY A 22 8.37 -8.91 -2.60
CA GLY A 22 7.98 -10.29 -2.29
C GLY A 22 6.73 -10.37 -1.41
N LEU A 23 5.78 -9.44 -1.52
CA LEU A 23 4.63 -9.40 -0.60
C LEU A 23 3.77 -10.68 -0.72
N HIS A 24 3.75 -11.31 -1.90
CA HIS A 24 3.09 -12.59 -2.13
C HIS A 24 3.61 -13.74 -1.23
N SER A 25 4.82 -13.65 -0.69
CA SER A 25 5.37 -14.69 0.20
C SER A 25 4.92 -14.53 1.65
N LEU A 26 4.29 -13.41 2.02
CA LEU A 26 3.78 -13.18 3.37
C LEU A 26 2.50 -13.98 3.61
N ARG A 27 2.63 -15.12 4.31
CA ARG A 27 1.50 -16.02 4.63
C ARG A 27 0.84 -15.76 5.98
N GLN A 28 1.59 -15.23 6.95
CA GLN A 28 1.15 -15.08 8.35
C GLN A 28 0.91 -13.61 8.74
N ARG A 29 0.80 -12.72 7.75
CA ARG A 29 0.62 -11.29 7.95
C ARG A 29 -0.34 -10.75 6.91
N HIS A 30 -1.47 -10.19 7.36
CA HIS A 30 -2.33 -9.39 6.51
C HIS A 30 -1.53 -8.19 6.00
N TRP A 31 -1.57 -7.99 4.69
CA TRP A 31 -0.90 -6.89 4.04
C TRP A 31 -1.82 -6.32 2.96
N TYR A 32 -1.58 -5.06 2.66
CA TYR A 32 -2.23 -4.33 1.61
C TYR A 32 -1.23 -3.35 1.02
N ILE A 33 -1.32 -3.12 -0.28
CA ILE A 33 -0.53 -2.12 -0.97
C ILE A 33 -1.47 -1.10 -1.59
N GLN A 34 -1.16 0.17 -1.40
CA GLN A 34 -1.96 1.27 -1.89
C GLN A 34 -1.06 2.22 -2.67
N SER A 35 -1.41 2.50 -3.92
CA SER A 35 -0.79 3.56 -4.72
C SER A 35 -1.08 4.92 -4.08
N THR A 36 -0.06 5.76 -3.92
CA THR A 36 -0.20 7.08 -3.29
C THR A 36 0.65 8.17 -3.91
N CYS A 37 0.18 9.40 -3.76
CA CYS A 37 0.98 10.61 -3.92
C CYS A 37 0.85 11.45 -2.65
N ALA A 38 1.87 11.42 -1.79
CA ALA A 38 1.81 12.10 -0.50
C ALA A 38 1.67 13.62 -0.58
N THR A 39 2.12 14.25 -1.68
CA THR A 39 2.02 15.70 -1.88
C THR A 39 0.62 16.14 -2.31
N SER A 40 -0.12 15.32 -3.07
CA SER A 40 -1.53 15.58 -3.39
C SER A 40 -2.49 15.01 -2.34
N GLY A 41 -2.05 14.02 -1.56
CA GLY A 41 -2.85 13.28 -0.59
C GLY A 41 -3.60 12.08 -1.17
N GLU A 42 -3.49 11.83 -2.48
CA GLU A 42 -4.16 10.71 -3.14
C GLU A 42 -3.74 9.36 -2.57
N GLY A 43 -4.72 8.49 -2.33
CA GLY A 43 -4.53 7.13 -1.82
C GLY A 43 -4.25 7.04 -0.32
N LEU A 44 -4.03 8.16 0.39
CA LEU A 44 -3.75 8.12 1.83
C LEU A 44 -4.96 7.68 2.64
N TYR A 45 -6.14 8.17 2.27
CA TYR A 45 -7.39 7.85 2.96
C TYR A 45 -7.68 6.34 2.86
N GLU A 46 -7.63 5.78 1.66
CA GLU A 46 -7.93 4.37 1.38
C GLU A 46 -6.96 3.45 2.11
N GLY A 47 -5.67 3.78 2.13
CA GLY A 47 -4.69 2.96 2.84
C GLY A 47 -4.84 3.02 4.36
N LEU A 48 -5.23 4.18 4.91
CA LEU A 48 -5.51 4.33 6.34
C LEU A 48 -6.84 3.70 6.74
N ASP A 49 -7.87 3.76 5.89
CA ASP A 49 -9.15 3.09 6.09
C ASP A 49 -8.95 1.56 6.14
N TRP A 50 -8.21 1.00 5.17
CA TRP A 50 -7.84 -0.42 5.20
C TRP A 50 -7.11 -0.77 6.51
N LEU A 51 -6.14 0.05 6.91
CA LEU A 51 -5.37 -0.20 8.13
C LEU A 51 -6.27 -0.16 9.37
N SER A 52 -7.14 0.84 9.49
CA SER A 52 -8.11 0.97 10.59
C SER A 52 -8.98 -0.28 10.71
N ASN A 53 -9.55 -0.73 9.58
CA ASN A 53 -10.39 -1.91 9.51
C ASN A 53 -9.63 -3.22 9.81
N ASN A 54 -8.32 -3.27 9.59
CA ASN A 54 -7.50 -4.47 9.84
C ASN A 54 -6.78 -4.46 11.19
N ILE A 55 -6.76 -3.33 11.90
CA ILE A 55 -6.32 -3.23 13.30
C ILE A 55 -7.47 -3.51 14.26
N ALA A 56 -8.67 -2.98 13.98
CA ALA A 56 -9.84 -3.14 14.85
C ALA A 56 -10.26 -4.61 15.04
N ASN A 57 -10.02 -5.46 14.03
CA ASN A 57 -10.36 -6.89 14.05
C ASN A 57 -9.35 -7.77 14.83
N LYS A 58 -8.38 -7.18 15.52
CA LYS A 58 -7.36 -7.90 16.31
C LYS A 58 -7.48 -7.70 17.83
N VAL A 59 -8.62 -7.19 18.30
CA VAL A 59 -8.92 -7.09 19.75
C VAL A 59 -9.80 -8.24 20.19
#